data_AF-A0A258RCX6-F1
#
_entry.id   AF-A0A258RCX6-F1
#
_cell.length_a   1.000
_cell.length_b   1.000
_cell.length_c   1.000
_cell.angle_alpha   90.00
_cell.angle_beta   90.00
_cell.angle_gamma   90.00
#
_symmetry.space_group_name_H-M   'P 1'
#
loop_
_entity.id
_entity.type
_entity.pdbx_description
1 polymer ?
#
loop_
_entity_poly.entity_id
_entity_poly.type
_entity_poly.pdbx_seq_one_letter_code
_entity_poly.pdbx_strand_id
1 'polypeptide(L)'
;MSADLQSSPASDDRAVISRRAVDLSVSVLLFLVALALAYDNWQVGIAWAPDGPEAGYFPFYLCMIMAVASLVGVARSLTDAGGRDGFVTRGQARRVMQVFVPTLVFVGLIQLLGIYVASFILVSGFMIWLGKAPVWKALLTAAIFTA
;
A
#
# COMPACT_ATOMS: atom_id res chain seq x y z
N MET A 1 -49.20 -19.31 11.20
CA MET A 1 -47.91 -19.26 11.93
C MET A 1 -46.83 -19.09 10.88
N SER A 2 -46.51 -17.83 10.59
CA SER A 2 -45.56 -17.37 9.58
C SER A 2 -44.13 -17.65 10.01
N ALA A 3 -43.40 -18.40 9.19
CA ALA A 3 -41.95 -18.38 9.18
C ALA A 3 -41.51 -18.59 7.72
N ASP A 4 -41.83 -17.59 6.89
CA ASP A 4 -41.25 -17.46 5.57
C ASP A 4 -39.73 -17.42 5.72
N LEU A 5 -39.10 -18.35 5.02
CA LEU A 5 -37.66 -18.52 4.94
C LEU A 5 -37.01 -17.16 4.70
N GLN A 6 -36.20 -16.73 5.67
CA GLN A 6 -35.29 -15.59 5.52
C GLN A 6 -34.39 -15.88 4.32
N SER A 7 -34.80 -15.45 3.13
CA SER A 7 -33.90 -15.35 1.98
C SER A 7 -32.88 -14.29 2.36
N SER A 8 -31.72 -14.72 2.87
CA SER A 8 -30.54 -13.87 2.94
C SER A 8 -30.43 -13.17 1.59
N PRO A 9 -30.36 -11.83 1.53
CA PRO A 9 -30.11 -11.17 0.26
C PRO A 9 -28.83 -11.81 -0.26
N ALA A 10 -28.92 -12.43 -1.44
CA ALA A 10 -27.74 -12.88 -2.15
C ALA A 10 -26.82 -11.67 -2.18
N SER A 11 -25.76 -11.68 -1.37
CA SER A 11 -24.69 -10.73 -1.51
C SER A 11 -24.28 -10.90 -2.96
N ASP A 12 -24.47 -9.85 -3.75
CA ASP A 12 -23.90 -9.74 -5.08
C ASP A 12 -22.38 -9.64 -4.89
N ASP A 13 -21.80 -10.75 -4.46
CA ASP A 13 -20.40 -10.97 -4.12
C ASP A 13 -19.68 -11.37 -5.41
N ARG A 14 -20.02 -10.64 -6.48
CA ARG A 14 -19.43 -10.83 -7.79
C ARG A 14 -18.00 -10.34 -7.70
N ALA A 15 -17.08 -11.29 -7.66
CA ALA A 15 -15.65 -11.05 -7.82
C ALA A 15 -15.43 -10.12 -9.02
N VAL A 16 -14.96 -8.90 -8.77
CA VAL A 16 -14.79 -7.88 -9.82
C VAL A 16 -13.57 -8.23 -10.70
N ILE A 17 -12.55 -8.89 -10.12
CA ILE A 17 -11.33 -9.32 -10.80
C ILE A 17 -10.85 -10.66 -10.18
N SER A 18 -10.29 -11.55 -11.01
CA SER A 18 -9.72 -12.81 -10.53
C SER A 18 -8.46 -12.58 -9.69
N ARG A 19 -8.31 -13.35 -8.61
CA ARG A 19 -7.12 -13.35 -7.73
C ARG A 19 -5.83 -13.49 -8.49
N ARG A 20 -5.81 -14.44 -9.41
CA ARG A 20 -4.67 -14.72 -10.28
C ARG A 20 -4.25 -13.51 -11.11
N ALA A 21 -5.20 -12.78 -11.71
CA ALA A 21 -4.88 -11.63 -12.54
C ALA A 21 -4.26 -10.50 -11.72
N VAL A 22 -4.76 -10.25 -10.50
CA VAL A 22 -4.21 -9.19 -9.64
C VAL A 22 -2.85 -9.59 -9.08
N ASP A 23 -2.70 -10.80 -8.56
CA ASP A 23 -1.41 -11.28 -8.04
C ASP A 23 -0.33 -11.24 -9.12
N LEU A 24 -0.66 -11.66 -10.35
CA LEU A 24 0.24 -11.56 -11.50
C LEU A 24 0.56 -10.10 -11.84
N SER A 25 -0.44 -9.24 -11.96
CA SER A 25 -0.26 -7.83 -12.35
C SER A 25 0.58 -7.07 -11.33
N VAL A 26 0.32 -7.26 -10.03
CA VAL A 26 1.08 -6.61 -8.95
C VAL A 26 2.50 -7.15 -8.89
N SER A 27 2.69 -8.47 -9.01
CA SER A 27 4.03 -9.06 -9.00
C SER A 27 4.87 -8.54 -10.18
N VAL A 28 4.29 -8.46 -11.38
CA VAL A 28 4.96 -7.88 -12.55
C VAL A 28 5.28 -6.40 -12.34
N LEU A 29 4.34 -5.62 -11.81
CA LEU A 29 4.57 -4.20 -11.52
C LEU A 29 5.70 -4.00 -10.52
N LEU A 30 5.72 -4.77 -9.43
CA LEU A 30 6.80 -4.73 -8.43
C LEU A 30 8.14 -5.12 -9.03
N PHE A 31 8.19 -6.12 -9.91
CA PHE A 31 9.40 -6.50 -10.63
C PHE A 31 9.94 -5.33 -11.48
N LEU A 32 9.08 -4.66 -12.25
CA LEU A 32 9.48 -3.52 -13.08
C LEU A 32 9.98 -2.35 -12.25
N VAL A 33 9.30 -2.03 -11.14
CA VAL A 33 9.74 -0.98 -10.20
C VAL A 33 11.08 -1.36 -9.56
N ALA A 34 11.27 -2.62 -9.18
CA ALA A 34 12.54 -3.10 -8.63
C ALA A 34 13.69 -2.91 -9.61
N LEU A 35 13.49 -3.23 -10.90
CA LEU A 35 14.50 -3.04 -11.94
C LEU A 35 14.81 -1.57 -12.18
N ALA A 36 13.80 -0.71 -12.24
CA ALA A 36 13.98 0.73 -12.42
C ALA A 36 14.80 1.34 -11.28
N LEU A 37 14.47 0.99 -10.03
CA LEU A 37 15.20 1.44 -8.85
C LEU A 37 16.61 0.83 -8.77
N ALA A 38 16.78 -0.45 -9.14
CA ALA A 38 18.11 -1.07 -9.19
C ALA A 38 19.01 -0.37 -10.22
N TYR A 39 18.47 0.01 -11.38
CA TYR A 39 19.20 0.75 -12.39
C TYR A 39 19.63 2.14 -11.90
N ASP A 40 18.72 2.87 -11.26
CA ASP A 40 19.02 4.18 -10.66
C ASP A 40 20.12 4.07 -9.59
N ASN A 41 20.01 3.10 -8.68
CA ASN A 41 21.00 2.90 -7.62
C ASN A 41 22.35 2.39 -8.17
N TRP A 42 22.34 1.66 -9.29
CA TRP A 42 23.58 1.28 -9.96
C TRP A 42 24.34 2.50 -10.48
N GLN A 43 23.64 3.51 -11.00
CA GLN A 43 24.27 4.77 -11.42
C GLN A 43 24.80 5.59 -10.23
N VAL A 44 24.13 5.53 -9.08
CA VAL A 44 24.53 6.24 -7.85
C VAL A 44 25.76 5.60 -7.18
N GLY A 45 26.05 4.33 -7.47
CA GLY A 45 27.19 3.60 -6.93
C GLY A 45 26.77 2.50 -5.95
N ILE A 46 27.22 1.26 -6.21
CA ILE A 46 26.83 0.04 -5.48
C ILE A 46 28.04 -0.66 -4.86
N ALA A 47 29.20 -0.01 -4.87
CA ALA A 47 30.41 -0.59 -4.32
C ALA A 47 30.50 -0.33 -2.82
N TRP A 48 31.24 -1.21 -2.15
CA TRP A 48 31.71 -0.92 -0.80
C TRP A 48 33.05 -0.22 -0.93
N ALA A 49 33.05 1.10 -0.80
CA ALA A 49 34.25 1.92 -0.89
C ALA A 49 35.09 1.79 0.39
N PRO A 50 36.40 2.14 0.34
CA PRO A 50 37.29 2.10 1.50
C PRO A 50 36.80 2.92 2.71
N ASP A 51 36.04 3.97 2.42
CA ASP A 51 35.43 4.94 3.31
C ASP A 51 33.99 4.59 3.73
N GLY A 52 33.42 3.51 3.18
CA GLY A 52 32.11 2.98 3.55
C GLY A 52 31.25 2.54 2.36
N PRO A 53 30.03 2.04 2.62
CA PRO A 53 29.08 1.70 1.56
C PRO A 53 28.64 2.96 0.81
N GLU A 54 28.70 2.91 -0.51
CA GLU A 54 28.13 3.97 -1.35
C GLU A 54 26.62 4.09 -1.14
N ALA A 55 26.05 5.26 -1.45
CA ALA A 55 24.65 5.56 -1.21
C ALA A 55 23.69 4.55 -1.90
N GLY A 56 24.08 4.02 -3.07
CA GLY A 56 23.31 3.03 -3.82
C GLY A 56 23.55 1.57 -3.39
N TYR A 57 24.56 1.28 -2.54
CA TYR A 57 24.87 -0.10 -2.12
C TYR A 57 23.66 -0.78 -1.48
N PHE A 58 23.14 -0.24 -0.37
CA PHE A 58 22.03 -0.86 0.35
C PHE A 58 20.72 -0.91 -0.47
N PRO A 59 20.27 0.20 -1.10
CA PRO A 59 19.05 0.18 -1.87
C PRO A 59 19.11 -0.78 -3.08
N PHE A 60 20.27 -0.95 -3.71
CA PHE A 60 20.44 -1.87 -4.84
C PHE A 60 20.17 -3.33 -4.44
N TYR A 61 20.76 -3.82 -3.35
CA TYR A 61 20.51 -5.19 -2.88
C TYR A 61 19.06 -5.39 -2.43
N LEU A 62 18.44 -4.37 -1.83
CA LEU A 62 17.00 -4.41 -1.51
C LEU A 62 16.14 -4.54 -2.77
N CYS A 63 16.47 -3.81 -3.83
CA CYS A 63 15.79 -3.93 -5.12
C CYS A 63 15.98 -5.32 -5.73
N MET A 64 17.18 -5.91 -5.62
CA MET A 64 17.43 -7.28 -6.10
C MET A 64 16.61 -8.33 -5.35
N ILE A 65 16.54 -8.25 -4.02
CA ILE A 65 15.71 -9.15 -3.21
C ILE A 65 14.24 -8.99 -3.56
N MET A 66 13.77 -7.75 -3.74
CA MET A 66 12.40 -7.45 -4.16
C MET A 66 12.09 -8.02 -5.55
N ALA A 67 13.03 -7.88 -6.51
CA ALA A 67 12.90 -8.47 -7.84
C ALA A 67 12.77 -9.99 -7.77
N VAL A 68 13.63 -10.68 -7.00
CA VAL A 68 13.53 -12.14 -6.81
C VAL A 68 12.20 -12.54 -6.15
N ALA A 69 11.78 -11.83 -5.09
CA ALA A 69 10.51 -12.10 -4.42
C ALA A 69 9.31 -11.95 -5.37
N SER A 70 9.34 -10.93 -6.24
CA SER A 70 8.29 -10.70 -7.23
C SER A 70 8.24 -11.80 -8.31
N LEU A 71 9.40 -12.34 -8.73
CA LEU A 71 9.45 -13.49 -9.64
C LEU A 71 8.83 -14.74 -9.00
N VAL A 72 9.03 -14.96 -7.70
CA VAL A 72 8.35 -16.04 -6.96
C VAL A 72 6.83 -15.82 -6.95
N GLY A 73 6.37 -14.57 -6.82
CA GLY A 73 4.96 -14.19 -6.93
C GLY A 73 4.37 -14.52 -8.31
N VAL A 74 5.08 -14.16 -9.38
CA VAL A 74 4.70 -14.52 -10.76
C VAL A 74 4.64 -16.03 -10.92
N ALA A 75 5.68 -16.76 -10.54
CA ALA A 75 5.72 -18.21 -10.64
C ALA A 75 4.55 -18.89 -9.91
N ARG A 76 4.28 -18.47 -8.66
CA ARG A 76 3.13 -18.98 -7.88
C ARG A 76 1.80 -18.70 -8.56
N SER A 77 1.59 -17.49 -9.08
CA SER A 77 0.37 -17.13 -9.81
C SER A 77 0.17 -17.95 -11.09
N LEU A 78 1.26 -18.44 -11.69
CA LEU A 78 1.21 -19.26 -12.90
C LEU A 78 0.94 -20.73 -12.59
N THR A 79 1.49 -21.26 -11.49
CA THR A 79 1.30 -22.65 -11.05
C THR A 79 -0.03 -22.90 -10.33
N ASP A 80 -0.66 -21.86 -9.79
CA ASP A 80 -1.92 -22.01 -9.07
C ASP A 80 -3.10 -22.22 -10.05
N ALA A 81 -3.55 -23.47 -10.15
CA ALA A 81 -4.68 -23.88 -10.98
C ALA A 81 -6.05 -23.66 -10.29
N GLY A 82 -6.07 -23.29 -9.00
CA GLY A 82 -7.29 -23.19 -8.18
C GLY A 82 -7.96 -21.81 -8.15
N GLY A 83 -7.40 -20.78 -8.79
CA GLY A 83 -7.70 -19.36 -8.56
C GLY A 83 -9.01 -18.80 -9.16
N ARG A 84 -10.16 -19.46 -8.95
CA ARG A 84 -11.49 -18.88 -9.25
C ARG A 84 -12.09 -18.08 -8.10
N ASP A 85 -11.46 -18.08 -6.93
CA ASP A 85 -11.87 -17.27 -5.80
C ASP A 85 -11.59 -15.79 -6.08
N GLY A 86 -12.60 -14.94 -5.83
CA GLY A 86 -12.51 -13.50 -6.05
C GLY A 86 -11.43 -12.84 -5.21
N PHE A 87 -10.60 -11.98 -5.81
CA PHE A 87 -9.41 -11.46 -5.13
C PHE A 87 -9.71 -10.58 -3.93
N VAL A 88 -10.79 -9.81 -3.99
CA VAL A 88 -11.12 -8.79 -3.00
C VAL A 88 -12.62 -8.59 -3.09
N THR A 89 -13.34 -8.91 -2.02
CA THR A 89 -14.71 -8.40 -1.85
C THR A 89 -14.62 -6.89 -1.70
N ARG A 90 -15.57 -6.14 -2.29
CA ARG A 90 -15.54 -4.66 -2.37
C ARG A 90 -15.27 -3.96 -1.03
N GLY A 91 -15.59 -4.62 0.09
CA GLY A 91 -15.30 -4.15 1.45
C GLY A 91 -13.81 -4.08 1.80
N GLN A 92 -12.96 -4.98 1.30
CA GLN A 92 -11.51 -4.96 1.55
C GLN A 92 -10.81 -3.86 0.73
N ALA A 93 -11.18 -3.68 -0.54
CA ALA A 93 -10.67 -2.58 -1.38
C ALA A 93 -10.97 -1.21 -0.73
N ARG A 94 -12.19 -1.04 -0.19
CA ARG A 94 -12.58 0.20 0.50
C ARG A 94 -11.69 0.47 1.71
N ARG A 95 -11.29 -0.57 2.44
CA ARG A 95 -10.43 -0.43 3.64
C ARG A 95 -9.00 -0.03 3.28
N VAL A 96 -8.46 -0.56 2.18
CA VAL A 96 -7.16 -0.13 1.65
C VAL A 96 -7.22 1.32 1.16
N MET A 97 -8.27 1.68 0.40
CA MET A 97 -8.47 3.05 -0.10
C MET A 97 -8.64 4.07 1.02
N GLN A 98 -9.22 3.67 2.16
CA GLN A 98 -9.36 4.54 3.33
C GLN A 98 -8.02 4.99 3.93
N VAL A 99 -6.95 4.22 3.76
CA VAL A 99 -5.61 4.59 4.24
C VAL A 99 -4.78 5.19 3.11
N PHE A 100 -4.88 4.63 1.90
CA PHE A 100 -4.13 5.09 0.72
C PHE A 100 -4.43 6.53 0.33
N VAL A 101 -5.71 6.93 0.32
CA VAL A 101 -6.11 8.29 -0.07
C VAL A 101 -5.54 9.35 0.89
N PRO A 102 -5.68 9.24 2.22
CA PRO A 102 -5.01 10.15 3.15
C PRO A 102 -3.50 10.22 2.98
N THR A 103 -2.84 9.07 2.77
CA THR A 103 -1.37 9.05 2.57
C THR A 103 -0.97 9.77 1.28
N LEU A 104 -1.73 9.62 0.19
CA LEU A 104 -1.48 10.34 -1.06
C LEU A 104 -1.62 11.86 -0.89
N VAL A 105 -2.68 12.29 -0.20
CA VAL A 105 -2.91 13.70 0.11
C VAL A 105 -1.77 14.24 0.98
N PHE A 106 -1.28 13.47 1.96
CA PHE A 106 -0.13 13.84 2.78
C PHE A 106 1.14 14.05 1.96
N VAL A 107 1.47 13.14 1.04
CA VAL A 107 2.66 13.30 0.17
C VAL A 107 2.56 14.59 -0.67
N GLY A 108 1.36 14.92 -1.18
CA GLY A 108 1.14 16.20 -1.88
C GLY A 108 1.27 17.41 -0.96
N LEU A 109 0.72 17.34 0.26
CA LEU A 109 0.81 18.40 1.27
C LEU A 109 2.25 18.66 1.72
N ILE A 110 3.11 17.63 1.79
CA ILE A 110 4.52 17.80 2.15
C ILE A 110 5.21 18.78 1.20
N GLN A 111 4.91 18.73 -0.10
CA GLN A 111 5.54 19.64 -1.08
C GLN A 111 5.12 21.11 -0.91
N LEU A 112 3.91 21.37 -0.42
CA LEU A 112 3.35 22.71 -0.31
C LEU A 112 3.55 23.35 1.07
N LEU A 113 3.37 22.58 2.16
CA LEU A 113 3.35 23.08 3.54
C LEU A 113 4.55 22.60 4.37
N GLY A 114 5.36 21.67 3.86
CA GLY A 114 6.44 21.03 4.61
C GLY A 114 5.97 19.87 5.50
N ILE A 115 6.91 19.05 5.96
CA ILE A 115 6.61 17.77 6.63
C ILE A 115 5.88 17.91 7.97
N TYR A 116 6.23 18.92 8.77
CA TYR A 116 5.64 19.11 10.10
C TYR A 116 4.16 19.49 10.01
N VAL A 117 3.83 20.47 9.17
CA VAL A 117 2.45 20.95 8.98
C VAL A 117 1.60 19.90 8.25
N ALA A 118 2.16 19.24 7.24
CA ALA A 118 1.48 18.14 6.56
C ALA A 118 1.16 16.99 7.54
N SER A 119 2.06 16.69 8.48
CA SER A 119 1.87 15.61 9.47
C SER A 119 0.75 15.97 10.46
N PHE A 120 0.71 17.22 10.91
CA PHE A 120 -0.38 17.72 11.76
C PHE A 120 -1.75 17.58 11.07
N ILE A 121 -1.83 17.93 9.79
CA ILE A 121 -3.06 17.81 8.99
C ILE A 121 -3.44 16.34 8.80
N LEU A 122 -2.48 15.48 8.48
CA LEU A 122 -2.72 14.05 8.31
C LEU A 122 -3.27 13.42 9.59
N VAL A 123 -2.60 13.64 10.73
CA VAL A 123 -3.00 13.08 12.04
C VAL A 123 -4.38 13.58 12.43
N SER A 124 -4.63 14.88 12.33
CA SER A 124 -5.93 15.48 12.64
C SER A 124 -7.03 14.92 11.73
N GLY A 125 -6.76 14.84 10.42
CA GLY A 125 -7.68 14.28 9.43
C GLY A 125 -8.01 12.81 9.70
N PHE A 126 -7.02 11.99 10.03
CA PHE A 126 -7.21 10.58 10.35
C PHE A 126 -8.04 10.38 11.63
N MET A 127 -7.81 11.19 12.67
CA MET A 127 -8.59 11.13 13.92
C MET A 127 -10.05 11.56 13.73
N ILE A 128 -10.31 12.54 12.85
CA ILE A 128 -11.68 12.99 12.54
C ILE A 128 -12.41 11.98 11.65
N TRP A 129 -11.75 11.48 10.60
CA TRP A 129 -12.39 10.67 9.57
C TRP A 129 -12.45 9.17 9.91
N LEU A 130 -11.39 8.61 10.50
CA LEU A 130 -11.32 7.20 10.90
C LEU A 130 -11.63 7.00 12.39
N GLY A 131 -11.18 7.93 13.25
CA GLY A 131 -11.39 7.84 14.70
C GLY A 131 -12.77 8.28 15.20
N LYS A 132 -13.56 8.98 14.37
CA LYS A 132 -14.82 9.66 14.75
C LYS A 132 -14.68 10.50 16.02
N ALA A 133 -13.48 11.01 16.31
CA ALA A 133 -13.25 11.83 17.47
C ALA A 133 -13.84 13.23 17.24
N PRO A 134 -14.42 13.88 18.27
CA PRO A 134 -14.84 15.27 18.15
C PRO A 134 -13.62 16.13 17.81
N VAL A 135 -13.77 17.04 16.85
CA VAL A 135 -12.69 17.84 16.21
C VAL A 135 -11.75 18.49 17.23
N TRP A 136 -12.27 18.91 18.39
CA TRP A 136 -11.48 19.49 19.47
C TRP A 136 -10.46 18.50 20.08
N LYS A 137 -10.84 17.22 20.28
CA LYS A 137 -9.92 16.21 20.80
C LYS A 137 -8.83 15.87 19.79
N ALA A 138 -9.16 15.81 18.50
CA ALA A 138 -8.20 15.58 17.43
C ALA A 138 -7.15 16.71 17.33
N LEU A 139 -7.58 17.97 17.43
CA LEU A 139 -6.67 19.13 17.42
C LEU A 139 -5.73 19.14 18.63
N LEU A 140 -6.22 18.82 19.83
CA LEU A 140 -5.39 18.73 21.04
C LEU A 140 -4.35 17.60 20.92
N THR A 141 -4.74 16.42 20.46
CA THR A 141 -3.80 15.28 20.33
C THR A 141 -2.75 15.54 19.25
N ALA A 142 -3.15 16.11 18.10
CA ALA A 142 -2.20 16.48 17.05
C ALA A 142 -1.20 17.55 17.53
N ALA A 143 -1.67 18.57 18.26
CA ALA A 143 -0.81 19.63 18.79
C ALA A 143 0.21 19.10 19.81
N ILE A 144 -0.19 18.16 20.67
CA ILE A 144 0.72 17.52 21.64
C ILE A 144 1.75 16.63 20.96
N PHE A 145 1.38 15.96 19.86
CA PHE A 145 2.25 14.98 19.20
C PHE A 145 3.24 15.60 18.21
N THR A 146 2.98 16.83 17.77
CA THR A 146 3.84 17.57 16.81
C THR A 146 4.66 18.71 17.44
N ALA A 147 4.48 18.97 18.73
CA ALA A 147 5.33 19.87 19.53
C ALA A 147 6.50 19.10 20.16
#